data_AF-A0A0S2IBZ2-F1
#
_entry.id   AF-A0A0S2IBZ2-F1
#
_cell.length_a   1.000
_cell.length_b   1.000
_cell.length_c   1.000
_cell.angle_alpha   90.00
_cell.angle_beta   90.00
_cell.angle_gamma   90.00
#
_symmetry.space_group_name_H-M   'P 1'
#
loop_
_entity.id
_entity.type
_entity.pdbx_description
1 polymer ?
#
loop_
_entity_poly.entity_id
_entity_poly.type
_entity_poly.pdbx_seq_one_letter_code
_entity_poly.pdbx_strand_id
1 'polypeptide(L)'
;MTISSPEKEAKKVKIAVDRNPVETSFEKWAKPGHFSRTLAKGPNTTTWIWNLHADAHDFDSHTSDLEEISRKVFSAHFGQLGIILIWLSG
;
A
#
# COMPACT_ATOMS: atom_id res chain seq x y z
N MET A 1 -34.96 -30.44 29.72
CA MET A 1 -34.61 -29.09 29.27
C MET A 1 -33.19 -29.11 28.77
N THR A 2 -33.02 -29.16 27.45
CA THR A 2 -31.74 -28.95 26.78
C THR A 2 -31.49 -27.45 26.76
N ILE A 3 -30.56 -26.98 27.58
CA ILE A 3 -30.10 -25.59 27.56
C ILE A 3 -29.20 -25.47 26.35
N SER A 4 -29.71 -24.92 25.25
CA SER A 4 -28.88 -24.54 24.10
C SER A 4 -27.89 -23.49 24.59
N SER A 5 -26.60 -23.82 24.53
CA SER A 5 -25.52 -22.84 24.66
C SER A 5 -25.85 -21.68 23.73
N PRO A 6 -25.79 -20.40 24.16
CA PRO A 6 -25.87 -19.31 23.22
C PRO A 6 -24.72 -19.57 22.26
N GLU A 7 -25.06 -19.81 20.98
CA GLU A 7 -24.09 -19.75 19.90
C GLU A 7 -23.32 -18.47 20.18
N LYS A 8 -22.06 -18.62 20.58
CA LYS A 8 -21.13 -17.51 20.61
C LYS A 8 -21.32 -16.89 19.23
N GLU A 9 -21.88 -15.69 19.18
CA GLU A 9 -21.72 -14.80 18.05
C GLU A 9 -20.21 -14.57 17.94
N ALA A 10 -19.49 -15.57 17.43
CA ALA A 10 -18.18 -15.40 16.87
C ALA A 10 -18.45 -14.36 15.79
N LYS A 11 -18.12 -13.10 16.10
CA LYS A 11 -18.23 -11.96 15.18
C LYS A 11 -17.80 -12.48 13.81
N LYS A 12 -18.77 -12.76 12.93
CA LYS A 12 -18.48 -13.40 11.64
C LYS A 12 -17.61 -12.40 10.90
N VAL A 13 -16.30 -12.67 10.85
CA VAL A 13 -15.36 -11.86 10.09
C VAL A 13 -15.81 -11.92 8.64
N LYS A 14 -16.02 -10.76 8.03
CA LYS A 14 -16.45 -10.64 6.63
C LYS A 14 -15.28 -10.14 5.81
N ILE A 15 -15.19 -10.63 4.57
CA ILE A 15 -14.27 -10.08 3.58
C ILE A 15 -14.96 -8.88 2.93
N ALA A 16 -14.28 -7.74 2.94
CA ALA A 16 -14.70 -6.52 2.25
C ALA A 16 -13.56 -6.08 1.33
N VAL A 17 -13.91 -5.76 0.08
CA VAL A 17 -12.95 -5.29 -0.94
C VAL A 17 -13.63 -4.27 -1.84
N ASP A 18 -12.87 -3.25 -2.23
CA ASP A 18 -13.29 -2.32 -3.28
C ASP A 18 -12.85 -2.84 -4.65
N ARG A 19 -13.70 -2.66 -5.66
CA ARG A 19 -13.39 -3.02 -7.04
C ARG A 19 -12.76 -1.85 -7.77
N ASN A 20 -11.62 -2.09 -8.40
CA ASN A 20 -10.87 -1.09 -9.17
C ASN A 20 -10.67 0.24 -8.42
N PRO A 21 -10.15 0.22 -7.18
CA PRO A 21 -9.96 1.46 -6.41
C PRO A 21 -8.91 2.39 -7.03
N VAL A 22 -7.98 1.85 -7.83
CA VAL A 22 -6.97 2.60 -8.58
C VAL A 22 -6.87 1.99 -9.98
N GLU A 23 -7.01 2.81 -11.02
CA GLU A 23 -6.81 2.39 -12.40
C GLU A 23 -5.33 2.07 -12.67
N THR A 24 -5.07 1.00 -13.42
CA THR A 24 -3.72 0.63 -13.83
C THR A 24 -3.30 1.43 -15.07
N SER A 25 -2.34 2.34 -14.91
CA SER A 25 -1.80 3.14 -16.01
C SER A 25 -0.33 3.51 -15.79
N PHE A 26 0.37 3.88 -16.87
CA PHE A 26 1.75 4.38 -16.83
C PHE A 26 1.85 5.88 -16.52
N GLU A 27 0.73 6.61 -16.39
CA GLU A 27 0.76 8.07 -16.26
C GLU A 27 1.54 8.53 -15.02
N LYS A 28 1.37 7.84 -13.89
CA LYS A 28 2.06 8.19 -12.63
C LYS A 28 3.55 7.85 -12.65
N TRP A 29 3.98 6.92 -13.51
CA TRP A 29 5.39 6.57 -13.64
C TRP A 29 6.18 7.68 -14.31
N ALA A 30 5.54 8.42 -15.23
CA ALA A 30 6.11 9.60 -15.87
C ALA A 30 6.22 10.83 -14.94
N LYS A 31 5.71 10.74 -13.70
CA LYS A 31 5.70 11.81 -12.70
C LYS A 31 6.39 11.32 -11.41
N PRO A 32 7.73 11.22 -11.36
CA PRO A 32 8.41 10.77 -10.15
C PRO A 32 8.10 11.72 -8.98
N GLY A 33 7.85 11.15 -7.81
CA GLY A 33 7.42 11.91 -6.63
C GLY A 33 5.92 12.22 -6.60
N HIS A 34 5.09 11.67 -7.49
CA HIS A 34 3.63 11.87 -7.50
C HIS A 34 2.94 11.56 -6.16
N PHE A 35 3.56 10.74 -5.32
CA PHE A 35 3.07 10.38 -3.99
C PHE A 35 3.23 11.50 -2.95
N SER A 36 4.06 12.52 -3.23
CA SER A 36 4.28 13.67 -2.36
C SER A 36 3.95 14.95 -3.08
N ARG A 37 3.06 15.78 -2.52
CA ARG A 37 2.70 17.09 -3.11
C ARG A 37 3.89 18.03 -3.26
N THR A 38 4.89 17.88 -2.38
CA THR A 38 6.13 18.66 -2.43
C THR A 38 7.03 18.21 -3.56
N LEU A 39 7.20 16.89 -3.73
CA LEU A 39 8.06 16.33 -4.77
C LEU A 39 7.42 16.36 -6.16
N ALA A 40 6.10 16.24 -6.26
CA ALA A 40 5.36 16.26 -7.52
C ALA A 40 5.53 17.55 -8.34
N LYS A 41 6.04 18.63 -7.73
CA LYS A 41 6.38 19.91 -8.40
C LYS A 41 7.65 19.84 -9.26
N GLY A 42 8.44 18.76 -9.12
CA GLY A 42 9.64 18.52 -9.89
C GLY A 42 10.95 18.93 -9.21
N PRO A 43 12.10 18.53 -9.79
CA PRO A 43 13.42 18.69 -9.19
C PRO A 43 13.98 20.11 -9.38
N ASN A 44 13.84 20.96 -8.36
CA ASN A 44 14.51 22.27 -8.34
C ASN A 44 15.93 22.22 -7.76
N THR A 45 16.25 21.21 -6.95
CA THR A 45 17.56 20.98 -6.34
C THR A 45 17.90 19.50 -6.38
N THR A 46 19.19 19.15 -6.21
CA THR A 46 19.60 17.73 -6.13
C THR A 46 19.10 17.03 -4.86
N THR A 47 18.80 17.78 -3.78
CA THR A 47 18.13 17.25 -2.58
C THR A 47 16.81 16.58 -2.92
N TRP A 48 16.10 17.07 -3.95
CA TRP A 48 14.86 16.45 -4.41
C TRP A 48 15.03 14.97 -4.76
N ILE A 49 16.17 14.60 -5.38
CA ILE A 49 16.46 13.21 -5.74
C ILE A 49 16.59 12.36 -4.49
N TRP A 50 17.28 12.86 -3.47
CA TRP A 50 17.46 12.11 -2.21
C TRP A 50 16.13 11.93 -1.47
N ASN A 51 15.33 13.00 -1.37
CA ASN A 51 14.00 12.94 -0.75
C ASN A 51 13.07 11.99 -1.53
N LEU A 52 13.15 11.97 -2.86
CA LEU A 52 12.38 11.03 -3.69
C LEU A 52 12.59 9.58 -3.27
N HIS A 53 13.84 9.18 -2.98
CA HIS A 53 14.15 7.81 -2.58
C HIS A 53 13.83 7.56 -1.09
N ALA A 54 14.18 8.51 -0.22
CA ALA A 54 13.93 8.39 1.22
C ALA A 54 12.44 8.25 1.54
N ASP A 55 11.59 8.99 0.82
CA ASP A 55 10.17 9.06 1.09
C ASP A 55 9.37 7.98 0.33
N ALA A 56 9.99 7.20 -0.55
CA ALA A 56 9.28 6.29 -1.46
C ALA A 56 8.43 5.23 -0.74
N HIS A 57 8.87 4.75 0.42
CA HIS A 57 8.16 3.75 1.24
C HIS A 57 7.61 4.32 2.55
N ASP A 58 7.69 5.63 2.76
CA ASP A 58 7.08 6.30 3.91
C ASP A 58 5.60 6.57 3.64
N PHE A 59 4.78 5.51 3.66
CA PHE A 59 3.37 5.61 3.25
C PHE A 59 2.54 6.57 4.10
N ASP A 60 2.91 6.77 5.36
CA ASP A 60 2.24 7.69 6.29
C ASP A 60 2.47 9.17 5.89
N SER A 61 3.56 9.50 5.18
CA SER A 61 3.76 10.86 4.65
C SER A 61 3.07 11.11 3.30
N HIS A 62 2.60 10.05 2.62
CA HIS A 62 1.89 10.18 1.33
C HIS A 62 0.43 10.59 1.54
N THR A 63 -0.21 10.04 2.57
CA THR A 63 -1.64 10.19 2.85
C THR A 63 -1.92 9.98 4.33
N SER A 64 -3.02 10.52 4.83
CA SER A 64 -3.51 10.25 6.21
C SER A 64 -4.57 9.15 6.25
N ASP A 65 -4.92 8.58 5.09
CA ASP A 65 -5.90 7.50 4.99
C ASP A 65 -5.26 6.15 5.35
N LEU A 66 -5.62 5.63 6.52
CA LEU A 66 -5.15 4.34 7.02
C LEU A 66 -5.56 3.17 6.13
N GLU A 67 -6.67 3.27 5.41
CA GLU A 67 -7.10 2.24 4.48
C GLU A 67 -6.16 2.19 3.27
N GLU A 68 -5.84 3.33 2.67
CA GLU A 68 -4.85 3.42 1.58
C GLU A 68 -3.47 2.95 2.03
N ILE A 69 -3.00 3.37 3.21
CA ILE A 69 -1.73 2.92 3.80
C ILE A 69 -1.74 1.39 3.96
N SER A 70 -2.80 0.82 4.54
CA SER A 70 -2.93 -0.62 4.73
C SER A 70 -2.92 -1.38 3.40
N ARG A 71 -3.58 -0.85 2.35
CA ARG A 71 -3.57 -1.43 0.99
C ARG A 71 -2.17 -1.42 0.39
N LYS A 72 -1.40 -0.34 0.56
CA LYS A 72 -0.01 -0.23 0.10
C LYS A 72 0.90 -1.23 0.82
N VAL A 73 0.82 -1.31 2.14
CA VAL A 73 1.58 -2.27 2.96
C VAL A 73 1.26 -3.71 2.56
N PHE A 74 -0.02 -4.06 2.47
CA PHE A 74 -0.46 -5.40 2.05
C PHE A 74 0.10 -5.77 0.67
N SER A 75 0.06 -4.85 -0.29
CA SER A 75 0.58 -5.07 -1.66
C SER A 75 2.11 -5.18 -1.69
N ALA A 76 2.83 -4.33 -0.94
CA ALA A 76 4.29 -4.34 -0.87
C ALA A 76 4.83 -5.67 -0.34
N HIS A 77 4.13 -6.31 0.60
CA HIS A 77 4.49 -7.65 1.08
C HIS A 77 4.49 -8.70 -0.04
N PHE A 78 3.53 -8.67 -0.97
CA PHE A 78 3.55 -9.57 -2.12
C PHE A 78 4.73 -9.30 -3.05
N GLY A 79 5.09 -8.03 -3.25
CA GLY A 79 6.31 -7.66 -3.98
C GLY A 79 7.56 -8.28 -3.35
N GLN A 80 7.71 -8.15 -2.02
CA GLN A 80 8.83 -8.72 -1.29
C GLN A 80 8.85 -10.26 -1.37
N LEU A 81 7.70 -10.91 -1.17
CA LEU A 81 7.60 -12.37 -1.31
C LEU A 81 7.96 -12.83 -2.73
N GLY A 82 7.56 -12.08 -3.76
CA GLY A 82 7.94 -12.36 -5.15
C GLY A 82 9.46 -12.36 -5.36
N ILE A 83 10.16 -11.34 -4.84
CA ILE A 83 11.62 -11.27 -4.90
C ILE A 83 12.28 -12.44 -4.14
N ILE A 84 11.76 -12.79 -2.96
CA ILE A 84 12.25 -13.94 -2.19
C ILE A 84 12.10 -15.25 -2.98
N LEU A 85 10.94 -15.48 -3.61
CA LEU A 85 10.70 -16.68 -4.40
C LEU A 85 11.59 -16.75 -5.64
N ILE A 86 11.83 -15.61 -6.31
CA ILE A 86 12.80 -15.53 -7.40
C ILE A 86 14.20 -15.87 -6.88
N TRP A 87 14.60 -15.32 -5.74
CA TRP A 87 15.90 -15.60 -5.13
C TRP A 87 16.08 -17.09 -4.77
N LEU A 88 15.04 -17.73 -4.23
CA LEU A 88 15.05 -19.18 -3.93
C LEU A 88 15.09 -20.07 -5.18
N SER A 89 14.76 -19.54 -6.36
CA SER A 89 14.74 -20.31 -7.62
C SER A 89 16.09 -20.39 -8.33
N GLY A 90 17.06 -19.54 -7.94
CA GLY A 90 18.41 -19.50 -8.51
C GLY A 90 19.37 -20.46 -7.82
#